data_AF-A0A1Z9M9F0-F1
#
_entry.id   AF-A0A1Z9M9F0-F1
#
_cell.length_a   1.000
_cell.length_b   1.000
_cell.length_c   1.000
_cell.angle_alpha   90.00
_cell.angle_beta   90.00
_cell.angle_gamma   90.00
#
_symmetry.space_group_name_H-M   'P 1'
#
loop_
_entity.id
_entity.type
_entity.pdbx_description
1 polymer ?
#
loop_
_entity_poly.entity_id
_entity_poly.type
_entity_poly.pdbx_seq_one_letter_code
_entity_poly.pdbx_strand_id
1 'polypeptide(L)' 'MSEEELIMLEAKVDMVDIISKHPGKEMETVSMCFKVIVDSYVAMLGEEDTAKFLEVAIDSVKNGFHTINSSEIPKNQLN' A
#
# COMPACT_ATOMS: atom_id res chain seq x y z
N MET A 1 -10.05 -3.28 17.49
CA MET A 1 -9.50 -3.48 16.14
C MET A 1 -9.43 -4.98 15.89
N SER A 2 -9.77 -5.43 14.68
CA SER A 2 -9.54 -6.80 14.23
C SER A 2 -8.04 -7.07 14.00
N GLU A 3 -7.68 -8.35 13.84
CA GLU A 3 -6.32 -8.75 13.47
C GLU A 3 -5.91 -8.17 12.11
N GLU A 4 -6.82 -8.18 11.13
CA GLU A 4 -6.62 -7.58 9.81
C GLU A 4 -6.36 -6.06 9.91
N GLU A 5 -7.11 -5.36 10.76
CA GLU A 5 -6.91 -3.93 11.01
C GLU A 5 -5.56 -3.63 11.67
N LEU A 6 -5.07 -4.53 12.52
CA LEU A 6 -3.75 -4.40 13.15
C LEU A 6 -2.62 -4.59 12.14
N ILE A 7 -2.69 -5.65 11.32
CA ILE A 7 -1.70 -5.92 10.25
C ILE A 7 -1.66 -4.73 9.27
N MET A 8 -2.83 -4.20 8.90
CA MET A 8 -2.93 -3.02 8.05
C MET A 8 -2.29 -1.78 8.69
N LEU A 9 -2.46 -1.58 9.99
CA LEU A 9 -1.84 -0.45 10.69
C LEU A 9 -0.31 -0.59 10.72
N GLU A 10 0.21 -1.77 11.03
CA GLU A 10 1.66 -2.05 11.02
C GLU A 10 2.26 -1.81 9.63
N ALA A 11 1.63 -2.33 8.58
CA ALA A 11 2.07 -2.12 7.20
C ALA A 11 2.06 -0.64 6.80
N LYS A 12 1.08 0.15 7.28
CA LYS A 12 1.04 1.60 7.05
C LYS A 12 2.21 2.33 7.73
N VAL A 13 2.52 1.98 8.97
CA VAL A 13 3.65 2.56 9.72
C VAL A 13 4.96 2.24 9.01
N ASP A 14 5.19 0.96 8.67
CA ASP A 14 6.39 0.54 7.94
C ASP A 14 6.55 1.25 6.60
N MET A 15 5.44 1.44 5.87
CA MET A 15 5.46 2.15 4.60
C MET A 15 5.83 3.63 4.76
N VAL A 16 5.30 4.30 5.78
CA VAL A 16 5.68 5.70 6.10
C VAL A 16 7.17 5.79 6.43
N ASP A 17 7.69 4.84 7.21
CA ASP A 17 9.11 4.77 7.56
C ASP A 17 10.01 4.49 6.36
N ILE A 18 9.56 3.71 5.38
CA ILE A 18 10.30 3.48 4.13
C ILE A 18 10.35 4.77 3.30
N ILE A 19 9.22 5.47 3.16
CA ILE A 19 9.15 6.74 2.41
C ILE A 19 10.04 7.80 3.06
N SER A 20 10.02 7.93 4.39
CA SER A 20 10.76 8.96 5.12
C SER A 20 12.28 8.80 5.04
N LYS A 21 12.79 7.58 4.79
CA LYS A 21 14.21 7.29 4.58
C LYS A 21 14.77 7.88 3.28
N HIS A 22 13.91 8.33 2.36
CA HIS A 22 14.30 8.80 1.03
C HIS A 22 13.70 10.18 0.71
N PRO A 23 14.09 11.24 1.44
CA PRO A 23 13.51 12.57 1.26
C PRO A 23 13.77 13.14 -0.14
N GLY A 24 12.75 13.72 -0.75
CA GLY A 24 12.77 14.26 -2.12
C GLY A 24 12.70 13.19 -3.22
N LYS A 25 12.46 11.92 -2.86
CA LYS A 25 12.28 10.77 -3.76
C LYS A 25 11.09 9.90 -3.32
N GLU A 26 10.08 10.53 -2.74
CA GLU A 26 8.95 9.83 -2.13
C GLU A 26 8.18 9.03 -3.18
N MET A 27 7.93 9.61 -4.36
CA MET A 27 7.20 8.94 -5.43
C MET A 27 7.97 7.75 -6.01
N GLU A 28 9.28 7.89 -6.22
CA GLU A 28 10.14 6.78 -6.65
C GLU A 28 10.16 5.66 -5.62
N THR A 29 10.25 6.00 -4.34
CA THR A 29 10.20 5.04 -3.24
C THR A 29 8.89 4.26 -3.23
N VAL A 30 7.75 4.96 -3.30
CA VAL A 30 6.42 4.34 -3.38
C VAL A 30 6.30 3.44 -4.61
N SER A 31 6.81 3.87 -5.76
CA SER A 31 6.78 3.08 -7.00
C SER A 31 7.58 1.78 -6.88
N MET A 32 8.74 1.83 -6.22
CA MET A 32 9.56 0.65 -5.98
C MET A 32 8.90 -0.32 -5.00
N CYS A 33 8.28 0.18 -3.93
CA CYS A 33 7.50 -0.65 -3.01
C CYS A 33 6.31 -1.31 -3.72
N PHE A 34 5.58 -0.56 -4.56
CA PHE A 34 4.49 -1.13 -5.34
C PHE A 34 4.97 -2.26 -6.26
N LYS A 35 6.14 -2.08 -6.92
CA LYS A 35 6.74 -3.16 -7.70
C LYS A 35 7.00 -4.42 -6.86
N VAL A 36 7.57 -4.29 -5.67
CA VAL A 36 7.83 -5.44 -4.78
C VAL A 36 6.53 -6.15 -4.39
N ILE A 37 5.47 -5.39 -4.14
CA ILE A 37 4.13 -5.95 -3.84
C ILE A 37 3.60 -6.74 -5.04
N VAL A 38 3.68 -6.18 -6.25
CA VAL A 38 3.25 -6.87 -7.48
C VAL A 38 4.08 -8.14 -7.73
N ASP A 39 5.40 -8.08 -7.59
CA ASP A 39 6.28 -9.26 -7.72
C ASP A 39 5.90 -10.34 -6.70
N SER A 40 5.51 -9.96 -5.48
CA SER A 40 5.05 -10.88 -4.44
C SER A 40 3.72 -11.54 -4.80
N TYR A 41 2.77 -10.79 -5.37
CA TYR A 41 1.52 -11.39 -5.89
C TYR A 41 1.79 -12.39 -6.99
N VAL A 42 2.67 -12.06 -7.95
CA VAL A 42 3.05 -13.00 -9.02
C VAL A 42 3.68 -14.28 -8.43
N ALA A 43 4.53 -14.15 -7.42
CA ALA A 43 5.14 -15.30 -6.76
C ALA A 43 4.11 -16.19 -6.02
N MET A 44 3.04 -15.60 -5.48
CA MET A 44 2.02 -16.33 -4.70
C MET A 44 0.86 -16.86 -5.54
N LEU A 45 0.46 -16.15 -6.60
CA LEU A 45 -0.75 -16.40 -7.39
C LEU A 45 -0.46 -16.78 -8.84
N GLY A 46 0.75 -16.50 -9.34
CA GLY A 46 1.05 -16.55 -10.77
C GLY A 46 0.65 -15.28 -11.51
N GLU A 47 1.12 -15.13 -12.74
CA GLU A 47 0.95 -13.91 -13.55
C GLU A 47 -0.50 -13.63 -13.92
N GLU A 48 -1.25 -14.65 -14.35
CA GLU A 48 -2.64 -14.49 -14.82
C GLU A 48 -3.57 -14.00 -13.71
N ASP A 49 -3.51 -14.63 -12.54
CA ASP A 49 -4.39 -14.27 -11.43
C ASP A 49 -3.96 -12.96 -10.76
N THR A 50 -2.66 -12.63 -10.79
CA THR A 50 -2.19 -11.29 -10.39
C THR A 50 -2.76 -10.21 -11.30
N ALA A 51 -2.78 -10.43 -12.62
CA ALA A 51 -3.36 -9.47 -13.55
C ALA A 51 -4.85 -9.21 -13.27
N LYS A 52 -5.64 -10.27 -13.06
CA LYS A 52 -7.06 -10.16 -12.67
C LYS A 52 -7.25 -9.42 -11.35
N PHE A 53 -6.39 -9.69 -10.35
CA PHE A 53 -6.44 -8.98 -9.07
C PHE A 53 -6.17 -7.48 -9.23
N LEU A 54 -5.20 -7.10 -10.08
CA LEU A 54 -4.90 -5.70 -10.36
C LEU A 54 -6.01 -4.97 -11.13
N GLU A 55 -6.79 -5.66 -11.97
CA GLU A 55 -7.98 -5.09 -12.60
C GLU A 55 -9.01 -4.61 -11.57
N VAL A 56 -9.23 -5.38 -10.50
CA VAL A 56 -10.11 -4.99 -9.39
C VAL A 56 -9.59 -3.72 -8.71
N ALA A 57 -8.27 -3.62 -8.49
CA ALA A 57 -7.66 -2.41 -7.92
C ALA A 57 -7.83 -1.19 -8.84
N ILE A 58 -7.66 -1.35 -10.16
CA ILE A 58 -7.89 -0.29 -11.15
C ILE A 58 -9.34 0.19 -11.09
N ASP A 59 -10.30 -0.72 -11.07
CA ASP A 59 -11.71 -0.36 -11.01
C ASP A 59 -12.05 0.32 -9.67
N SER A 60 -11.46 -0.14 -8.58
CA SER A 60 -11.61 0.49 -7.27
C SER A 60 -11.14 1.95 -7.27
N VAL A 61 -10.01 2.25 -7.94
CA VAL A 61 -9.51 3.63 -8.11
C VAL A 61 -10.46 4.47 -8.94
N LYS A 62 -10.93 3.94 -10.10
CA LYS A 62 -11.87 4.66 -10.98
C LYS A 62 -13.18 5.01 -10.28
N ASN A 63 -13.61 4.16 -9.34
CA ASN A 63 -14.82 4.37 -8.56
C ASN A 63 -14.61 5.21 -7.28
N GLY A 64 -13.39 5.70 -7.02
CA GLY A 64 -13.10 6.60 -5.90
C GLY A 64 -13.02 5.92 -4.54
N PHE A 65 -12.83 4.60 -4.48
CA PHE A 65 -12.70 3.85 -3.23
C PHE A 65 -11.30 3.95 -2.59
N HIS A 66 -10.34 4.52 -3.31
CA HIS A 66 -9.00 4.80 -2.79
C HIS A 66 -8.80 6.31 -2.60
N THR A 67 -9.21 6.80 -1.44
CA THR A 67 -8.87 8.14 -0.95
C THR A 67 -8.13 8.01 0.38
N ILE A 68 -7.01 8.73 0.53
CA ILE A 68 -6.35 8.83 1.83
C ILE A 68 -7.22 9.74 2.70
N ASN A 69 -7.97 9.14 3.63
CA ASN A 69 -8.65 9.90 4.66
C ASN A 69 -7.65 10.20 5.79
N SER A 70 -7.02 11.38 5.73
CA SER A 70 -6.02 11.82 6.71
C SER A 70 -6.52 11.88 8.15
N SER A 71 -7.84 11.79 8.38
CA SER A 71 -8.44 11.74 9.72
C SER A 71 -8.31 10.37 10.41
N GLU A 72 -7.94 9.32 9.67
CA GLU A 72 -7.81 7.95 10.17
C GLU A 72 -6.39 7.58 10.61
N ILE A 73 -5.41 8.48 10.42
CA ILE A 73 -4.03 8.27 10.86
C ILE A 73 -3.87 8.88 12.26
N PRO A 74 -3.68 8.07 13.32
CA PRO A 74 -3.54 8.59 14.68
C PRO A 74 -2.28 9.48 14.79
N LYS A 75 -2.47 10.75 15.17
CA LYS A 75 -1.39 11.75 15.27
C LYS A 75 -0.27 11.36 16.24
N ASN A 76 -0.53 10.45 17.18
CA ASN A 76 0.40 9.97 18.19
C ASN A 76 1.31 8.84 17.72
N GLN A 77 1.21 8.40 16.46
CA GLN A 77 2.09 7.39 15.86
C GLN A 77 3.01 7.96 14.77
N LEU A 78 2.96 9.29 14.57
CA LEU A 78 3.88 10.04 13.72
C LEU A 78 4.88 10.76 14.64
N ASN A 79 5.83 10.01 15.19
CA ASN A 79 6.94 10.58 15.98
C ASN A 79 8.16 10.81 15.09
#